data_AF-A0A942NP68-F1
#
_entry.id   AF-A0A942NP68-F1
#
_cell.length_a   1.000
_cell.length_b   1.000
_cell.length_c   1.000
_cell.angle_alpha   90.00
_cell.angle_beta   90.00
_cell.angle_gamma   90.00
#
_symmetry.space_group_name_H-M   'P 1'
#
loop_
_entity.id
_entity.type
_entity.pdbx_description
1 polymer ?
#
loop_
_entity_poly.entity_id
_entity_poly.type
_entity_poly.pdbx_seq_one_letter_code
_entity_poly.pdbx_strand_id
1 'polypeptide(L)'
;MKKYLLSVILCTFLLPLSAQDTFSIVAVDTLNGQIGSAGASCIDNNDIAGGAIIISDIIPGRGAIHTQSYWIPANQLNAHNRMLLGDSPDEIIAWLEANDAQGQPAKRQYGIVDTDSDGHPRSAAFTGAACMDWKGHIAGVNYSIQGNILLGQHIIDSIEAGFLHTEGTLADKLMAALQGANVPGADSRCLSEGVSSLSAFLRLANPDDDPDSLYLDLNVAETPFGVEPITALQELYDEWKQLTGLREKQQPVRWQLTQNPAEANCRLINKLPTNEAFSLVVYQATGQAVLRTTVSGQSFSFAVAHWPAGLYLITLSNADGYCQTLKMMLK
;
A
#
# COMPACT_ATOMS: atom_id res chain seq x y z
N MET A 1 22.63 73.04 1.30
CA MET A 1 22.43 71.90 0.37
C MET A 1 22.04 70.68 1.19
N LYS A 2 20.75 70.36 1.30
CA LYS A 2 20.25 69.17 2.01
C LYS A 2 20.30 67.97 1.06
N LYS A 3 21.06 66.93 1.40
CA LYS A 3 21.10 65.67 0.65
C LYS A 3 19.95 64.79 1.15
N TYR A 4 19.03 64.44 0.26
CA TYR A 4 17.98 63.45 0.52
C TYR A 4 18.56 62.05 0.31
N LEU A 5 18.57 61.24 1.37
CA LEU A 5 18.95 59.83 1.32
C LEU A 5 17.70 59.05 0.87
N LEU A 6 17.74 58.50 -0.35
CA LEU A 6 16.67 57.66 -0.88
C LEU A 6 16.86 56.23 -0.33
N SER A 7 16.07 55.86 0.67
CA SER A 7 16.04 54.48 1.16
C SER A 7 15.27 53.61 0.18
N VAL A 8 15.99 52.73 -0.52
CA VAL A 8 15.40 51.66 -1.33
C VAL A 8 14.90 50.57 -0.37
N ILE A 9 13.59 50.46 -0.22
CA ILE A 9 12.95 49.35 0.49
C ILE A 9 12.95 48.16 -0.47
N LEU A 10 13.84 47.20 -0.22
CA LEU A 10 13.85 45.91 -0.89
C LEU A 10 12.74 45.05 -0.28
N CYS A 11 11.54 45.08 -0.87
CA CYS A 11 10.48 44.12 -0.57
C CYS A 11 10.90 42.74 -1.12
N THR A 12 11.50 41.92 -0.27
CA THR A 12 11.62 40.47 -0.51
C THR A 12 10.23 39.85 -0.44
N PHE A 13 9.64 39.52 -1.58
CA PHE A 13 8.50 38.60 -1.65
C PHE A 13 9.00 37.22 -1.22
N LEU A 14 8.73 36.84 0.02
CA LEU A 14 8.85 35.45 0.46
C LEU A 14 7.61 34.71 -0.08
N LEU A 15 7.80 33.95 -1.17
CA LEU A 15 6.83 32.93 -1.53
C LEU A 15 6.76 31.93 -0.36
N PRO A 16 5.56 31.55 0.13
CA PRO A 16 5.43 30.50 1.12
C PRO A 16 5.99 29.21 0.51
N LEU A 17 7.15 28.81 1.01
CA LEU A 17 7.78 27.53 0.74
C LEU A 17 7.06 26.49 1.60
N SER A 18 5.94 25.99 1.09
CA SER A 18 5.19 24.91 1.75
C SER A 18 6.02 23.64 1.69
N ALA A 19 6.54 23.22 2.83
CA ALA A 19 6.99 21.85 2.98
C ALA A 19 5.77 20.94 2.84
N GLN A 20 5.94 19.85 2.12
CA GLN A 20 4.92 18.85 1.86
C GLN A 20 5.23 17.67 2.76
N ASP A 21 4.63 17.64 3.95
CA ASP A 21 4.63 16.44 4.78
C ASP A 21 3.90 15.36 4.00
N THR A 22 4.47 14.18 3.98
CA THR A 22 4.08 13.15 3.03
C THR A 22 4.60 11.85 3.57
N PHE A 23 3.78 10.80 3.49
CA PHE A 23 4.24 9.43 3.62
C PHE A 23 3.81 8.67 2.38
N SER A 24 4.68 7.78 1.92
CA SER A 24 4.52 7.17 0.61
C SER A 24 5.31 5.88 0.50
N ILE A 25 4.93 5.07 -0.48
CA ILE A 25 5.55 3.80 -0.82
C ILE A 25 5.55 3.60 -2.34
N VAL A 26 6.68 3.14 -2.87
CA VAL A 26 6.78 2.53 -4.19
C VAL A 26 7.21 1.08 -4.05
N ALA A 27 6.72 0.21 -4.92
CA ALA A 27 7.05 -1.21 -4.91
C ALA A 27 6.97 -1.86 -6.29
N VAL A 28 7.73 -2.95 -6.49
CA VAL A 28 7.67 -3.81 -7.68
C VAL A 28 7.31 -5.25 -7.28
N ASP A 29 6.44 -5.89 -8.06
CA ASP A 29 6.16 -7.32 -7.98
C ASP A 29 6.86 -8.03 -9.15
N THR A 30 7.95 -8.74 -8.86
CA THR A 30 8.74 -9.42 -9.87
C THR A 30 8.08 -10.69 -10.42
N LEU A 31 6.99 -11.17 -9.82
CA LEU A 31 6.25 -12.33 -10.36
C LEU A 31 5.44 -11.97 -11.60
N ASN A 32 4.80 -10.80 -11.59
CA ASN A 32 3.91 -10.35 -12.66
C ASN A 32 4.42 -9.08 -13.37
N GLY A 33 5.55 -8.52 -12.92
CA GLY A 33 6.13 -7.28 -13.45
C GLY A 33 5.34 -6.02 -13.08
N GLN A 34 4.42 -6.11 -12.11
CA GLN A 34 3.61 -4.96 -11.71
C GLN A 34 4.44 -3.96 -10.91
N ILE A 35 4.15 -2.68 -11.13
CA ILE A 35 4.81 -1.57 -10.46
C ILE A 35 3.73 -0.76 -9.77
N GLY A 36 3.94 -0.42 -8.51
CA GLY A 36 2.95 0.27 -7.73
C GLY A 36 3.48 1.44 -6.92
N SER A 37 2.57 2.36 -6.63
CA SER A 37 2.84 3.64 -6.02
C SER A 37 1.63 4.05 -5.17
N ALA A 38 1.86 4.40 -3.91
CA ALA A 38 0.81 4.89 -3.03
C ALA A 38 1.35 5.96 -2.08
N GLY A 39 0.52 6.91 -1.67
CA GLY A 39 0.95 7.94 -0.73
C GLY A 39 -0.19 8.85 -0.31
N ALA A 40 0.07 9.65 0.72
CA ALA A 40 -0.87 10.62 1.25
C ALA A 40 -0.13 11.83 1.86
N SER A 41 -0.83 12.97 1.94
CA SER A 41 -0.29 14.24 2.44
C SER A 41 -1.41 15.11 3.01
N CYS A 42 -1.10 15.92 4.02
CA CYS A 42 -1.90 17.04 4.51
C CYS A 42 -1.77 18.26 3.58
N ILE A 43 -1.92 17.99 2.28
CA ILE A 43 -2.02 18.94 1.17
C ILE A 43 -3.15 18.41 0.33
N ASP A 44 -4.09 19.28 -0.03
CA ASP A 44 -5.25 18.92 -0.84
C ASP A 44 -5.21 19.61 -2.21
N ASN A 45 -6.31 19.48 -2.94
CA ASN A 45 -6.50 20.10 -4.25
C ASN A 45 -6.49 21.64 -4.23
N ASN A 46 -6.69 22.28 -3.07
CA ASN A 46 -6.63 23.74 -2.92
C ASN A 46 -5.18 24.23 -2.79
N ASP A 47 -4.30 23.42 -2.21
CA ASP A 47 -2.87 23.69 -2.13
C ASP A 47 -2.14 23.33 -3.43
N ILE A 48 -2.38 22.12 -3.95
CA ILE A 48 -1.77 21.59 -5.16
C ILE A 48 -2.82 20.79 -5.92
N ALA A 49 -3.06 21.14 -7.20
CA ALA A 49 -4.01 20.41 -8.03
C ALA A 49 -3.71 18.90 -8.04
N GLY A 50 -4.70 18.10 -7.65
CA GLY A 50 -4.56 16.64 -7.53
C GLY A 50 -4.00 16.12 -6.19
N GLY A 51 -3.60 17.01 -5.27
CA GLY A 51 -3.09 16.62 -3.95
C GLY A 51 -1.75 15.89 -3.99
N ALA A 52 -1.60 14.86 -3.17
CA ALA A 52 -0.37 14.11 -2.97
C ALA A 52 0.14 13.37 -4.22
N ILE A 53 -0.72 13.10 -5.20
CA ILE A 53 -0.39 12.28 -6.38
C ILE A 53 0.78 12.84 -7.21
N ILE A 54 1.07 14.14 -7.10
CA ILE A 54 2.13 14.83 -7.83
C ILE A 54 3.53 14.25 -7.59
N ILE A 55 3.74 13.55 -6.47
CA ILE A 55 5.02 12.89 -6.14
C ILE A 55 5.24 11.61 -6.94
N SER A 56 4.18 11.05 -7.54
CA SER A 56 4.14 9.73 -8.16
C SER A 56 4.52 9.76 -9.64
N ASP A 57 5.57 9.00 -9.97
CA ASP A 57 5.96 8.70 -11.34
C ASP A 57 6.16 7.19 -11.48
N ILE A 58 5.32 6.56 -12.29
CA ILE A 58 5.41 5.15 -12.63
C ILE A 58 5.82 5.09 -14.10
N ILE A 59 6.86 4.31 -14.38
CA ILE A 59 7.29 3.98 -15.73
C ILE A 59 6.95 2.49 -15.95
N PRO A 60 5.84 2.17 -16.66
CA PRO A 60 5.45 0.79 -16.96
C PRO A 60 6.62 -0.04 -17.49
N GLY A 61 6.75 -1.26 -16.97
CA GLY A 61 7.81 -2.20 -17.35
C GLY A 61 9.21 -1.84 -16.84
N ARG A 62 9.37 -0.72 -16.11
CA ARG A 62 10.68 -0.29 -15.60
C ARG A 62 10.74 -0.13 -14.07
N GLY A 63 9.94 0.77 -13.50
CA GLY A 63 10.04 1.10 -12.08
C GLY A 63 9.15 2.28 -11.66
N ALA A 64 9.27 2.68 -10.39
CA ALA A 64 8.55 3.81 -9.84
C ALA A 64 9.46 4.71 -9.02
N ILE A 65 9.14 6.00 -9.05
CA ILE A 65 9.90 7.08 -8.41
C ILE A 65 8.93 7.95 -7.62
N HIS A 66 9.25 8.14 -6.34
CA HIS A 66 8.75 9.23 -5.53
C HIS A 66 9.83 10.27 -5.32
N THR A 67 9.50 11.52 -5.64
CA THR A 67 10.24 12.67 -5.12
C THR A 67 9.30 13.47 -4.23
N GLN A 68 9.73 13.83 -3.02
CA GLN A 68 8.91 14.55 -2.05
C GLN A 68 9.79 15.40 -1.12
N SER A 69 9.15 16.13 -0.20
CA SER A 69 9.78 17.18 0.64
C SER A 69 10.42 18.29 -0.21
N TYR A 70 9.77 19.45 -0.22
CA TYR A 70 10.08 20.51 -1.18
C TYR A 70 10.12 19.96 -2.62
N TRP A 71 9.06 19.27 -3.05
CA TRP A 71 8.97 18.73 -4.40
C TRP A 71 9.23 19.80 -5.46
N ILE A 72 9.95 19.43 -6.53
CA ILE A 72 10.11 20.26 -7.72
C ILE A 72 10.03 19.42 -9.00
N PRO A 73 9.35 19.90 -10.06
CA PRO A 73 9.16 19.12 -11.29
C PRO A 73 10.48 18.72 -11.94
N ALA A 74 11.50 19.57 -11.85
CA ALA A 74 12.80 19.33 -12.46
C ALA A 74 13.51 18.09 -11.88
N ASN A 75 13.41 17.85 -10.56
CA ASN A 75 14.04 16.68 -9.95
C ASN A 75 13.28 15.39 -10.30
N GLN A 76 11.94 15.42 -10.33
CA GLN A 76 11.13 14.29 -10.78
C GLN A 76 11.48 13.91 -12.23
N LEU A 77 11.50 14.91 -13.13
CA LEU A 77 11.86 14.69 -14.53
C LEU A 77 13.30 14.19 -14.71
N ASN A 78 14.24 14.71 -13.91
CA ASN A 78 15.60 14.20 -13.92
C ASN A 78 15.64 12.72 -13.49
N ALA A 79 15.00 12.36 -12.38
CA ALA A 79 14.92 10.99 -11.90
C ALA A 79 14.33 10.05 -12.96
N HIS A 80 13.22 10.46 -13.58
CA HIS A 80 12.57 9.77 -14.69
C HIS A 80 13.55 9.48 -15.83
N ASN A 81 14.25 10.52 -16.31
CA ASN A 81 15.20 10.39 -17.40
C ASN A 81 16.39 9.49 -17.04
N ARG A 82 16.88 9.54 -15.79
CA ARG A 82 17.95 8.66 -15.32
C ARG A 82 17.49 7.19 -15.30
N MET A 83 16.26 6.93 -14.86
CA MET A 83 15.67 5.58 -14.90
C MET A 83 15.56 5.06 -16.34
N LEU A 84 15.08 5.88 -17.28
CA LEU A 84 15.03 5.51 -18.70
C LEU A 84 16.41 5.24 -19.32
N LEU A 85 17.46 5.89 -18.80
CA LEU A 85 18.84 5.69 -19.25
C LEU A 85 19.47 4.38 -18.73
N GLY A 86 18.82 3.68 -17.80
CA GLY A 86 19.34 2.42 -17.29
C GLY A 86 19.88 2.47 -15.87
N ASP A 87 20.00 3.65 -15.27
CA ASP A 87 20.54 3.82 -13.92
C ASP A 87 19.74 2.99 -12.89
N SER A 88 20.48 2.46 -11.90
CA SER A 88 19.91 1.85 -10.71
C SER A 88 19.31 2.89 -9.75
N PRO A 89 18.39 2.49 -8.84
CA PRO A 89 17.85 3.38 -7.82
C PRO A 89 18.92 4.17 -7.05
N ASP A 90 20.01 3.53 -6.64
CA ASP A 90 21.14 4.20 -5.96
C ASP A 90 21.85 5.22 -6.85
N GLU A 91 22.10 4.87 -8.12
CA GLU A 91 22.74 5.77 -9.08
C GLU A 91 21.86 6.99 -9.38
N ILE A 92 20.54 6.80 -9.49
CA ILE A 92 19.59 7.91 -9.67
C ILE A 92 19.65 8.85 -8.46
N ILE A 93 19.60 8.32 -7.23
CA ILE A 93 19.68 9.13 -6.00
C ILE A 93 21.01 9.87 -5.92
N ALA A 94 22.14 9.19 -6.14
CA ALA A 94 23.46 9.83 -6.12
C ALA A 94 23.57 10.95 -7.18
N TRP A 95 22.97 10.74 -8.35
CA TRP A 95 22.91 11.77 -9.39
C TRP A 95 22.06 12.95 -8.94
N LEU A 96 20.88 12.73 -8.36
CA LEU A 96 19.99 13.79 -7.86
C LEU A 96 20.63 14.58 -6.73
N GLU A 97 21.36 13.94 -5.82
CA GLU A 97 22.10 14.63 -4.75
C GLU A 97 23.16 15.57 -5.31
N ALA A 98 23.92 15.11 -6.30
CA ALA A 98 24.97 15.91 -6.93
C ALA A 98 24.42 17.01 -7.86
N ASN A 99 23.20 16.84 -8.39
CA ASN A 99 22.62 17.68 -9.44
C ASN A 99 21.23 18.23 -9.09
N ASP A 100 20.91 18.38 -7.80
CA ASP A 100 19.62 18.96 -7.37
C ASP A 100 19.36 20.27 -8.11
N ALA A 101 18.21 20.42 -8.74
CA ALA A 101 17.95 21.53 -9.65
C ALA A 101 17.97 22.92 -8.96
N GLN A 102 17.92 22.97 -7.61
CA GLN A 102 18.06 24.20 -6.83
C GLN A 102 19.26 24.15 -5.86
N GLY A 103 20.17 23.18 -6.02
CA GLY A 103 21.35 23.00 -5.17
C GLY A 103 21.04 22.72 -3.70
N GLN A 104 19.87 22.14 -3.39
CA GLN A 104 19.39 21.89 -2.03
C GLN A 104 18.98 20.43 -1.80
N PRO A 105 19.83 19.43 -2.10
CA PRO A 105 19.49 18.01 -1.93
C PRO A 105 19.14 17.68 -0.48
N ALA A 106 19.75 18.38 0.49
CA ALA A 106 19.46 18.19 1.92
C ALA A 106 17.99 18.47 2.30
N LYS A 107 17.19 19.13 1.46
CA LYS A 107 15.76 19.37 1.70
C LYS A 107 14.84 18.35 1.02
N ARG A 108 15.40 17.39 0.29
CA ARG A 108 14.65 16.46 -0.56
C ARG A 108 14.53 15.09 0.06
N GLN A 109 13.52 14.37 -0.35
CA GLN A 109 13.31 12.97 -0.03
C GLN A 109 12.97 12.20 -1.30
N TYR A 110 13.61 11.06 -1.50
CA TYR A 110 13.46 10.24 -2.70
C TYR A 110 13.20 8.78 -2.34
N GLY A 111 12.34 8.14 -3.11
CA GLY A 111 12.02 6.72 -3.02
C GLY A 111 11.98 6.11 -4.40
N ILE A 112 12.82 5.12 -4.68
CA ILE A 112 12.94 4.58 -6.03
C ILE A 112 12.98 3.07 -5.97
N VAL A 113 12.23 2.43 -6.87
CA VAL A 113 12.28 0.99 -7.12
C VAL A 113 12.37 0.75 -8.62
N ASP A 114 13.07 -0.29 -9.00
CA ASP A 114 13.04 -0.79 -10.37
C ASP A 114 13.27 -2.30 -10.42
N THR A 115 13.21 -2.84 -11.63
CA THR A 115 13.66 -4.20 -11.91
C THR A 115 14.86 -4.11 -12.86
N ASP A 116 15.96 -4.78 -12.54
CA ASP A 116 17.13 -4.83 -13.41
C ASP A 116 16.89 -5.68 -14.68
N SER A 117 17.87 -5.73 -15.58
CA SER A 117 17.76 -6.48 -16.84
C SER A 117 17.59 -7.99 -16.65
N ASP A 118 17.96 -8.52 -15.49
CA ASP A 118 17.85 -9.94 -15.16
C ASP A 118 16.55 -10.27 -14.41
N GLY A 119 15.70 -9.26 -14.16
CA GLY A 119 14.44 -9.44 -13.45
C GLY A 119 14.55 -9.31 -11.92
N HIS A 120 15.69 -8.90 -11.38
CA HIS A 120 15.84 -8.72 -9.94
C HIS A 120 15.32 -7.36 -9.49
N PRO A 121 14.58 -7.29 -8.36
CA PRO A 121 14.13 -6.01 -7.84
C PRO A 121 15.29 -5.26 -7.20
N ARG A 122 15.28 -3.94 -7.35
CA ARG A 122 16.17 -3.02 -6.62
C ARG A 122 15.35 -1.91 -6.00
N SER A 123 15.81 -1.42 -4.86
CA SER A 123 15.21 -0.24 -4.22
C SER A 123 16.31 0.65 -3.65
N ALA A 124 16.04 1.94 -3.58
CA ALA A 124 16.83 2.88 -2.82
C ALA A 124 15.92 3.97 -2.24
N ALA A 125 16.41 4.63 -1.19
CA ALA A 125 15.73 5.73 -0.55
C ALA A 125 16.75 6.77 -0.06
N PHE A 126 16.33 8.02 -0.01
CA PHE A 126 17.13 9.12 0.51
C PHE A 126 16.26 10.07 1.32
N THR A 127 16.79 10.58 2.42
CA THR A 127 16.14 11.61 3.22
C THR A 127 17.17 12.65 3.61
N GLY A 128 17.03 13.85 3.05
CA GLY A 128 17.92 14.95 3.32
C GLY A 128 17.86 15.39 4.79
N ALA A 129 19.02 15.76 5.34
CA ALA A 129 19.15 16.15 6.74
C ALA A 129 18.31 17.39 7.13
N ALA A 130 17.95 18.23 6.16
CA ALA A 130 17.15 19.44 6.31
C ALA A 130 15.66 19.26 5.94
N CYS A 131 15.20 18.04 5.62
CA CYS A 131 13.77 17.74 5.70
C CYS A 131 13.27 17.97 7.13
N MET A 132 11.99 18.27 7.30
CA MET A 132 11.44 18.57 8.63
C MET A 132 11.10 17.29 9.41
N ASP A 133 11.33 17.31 10.72
CA ASP A 133 11.11 16.15 11.61
C ASP A 133 9.61 15.96 11.96
N TRP A 134 9.15 14.76 12.27
CA TRP A 134 9.92 13.50 12.17
C TRP A 134 10.07 13.06 10.71
N LYS A 135 11.27 12.62 10.31
CA LYS A 135 11.57 12.18 8.94
C LYS A 135 12.37 10.88 8.92
N GLY A 136 12.18 10.10 7.86
CA GLY A 136 12.96 8.91 7.63
C GLY A 136 12.50 8.15 6.39
N HIS A 137 13.14 7.02 6.17
CA HIS A 137 12.80 6.08 5.11
C HIS A 137 13.19 4.66 5.48
N ILE A 138 12.61 3.70 4.76
CA ILE A 138 12.94 2.28 4.77
C ILE A 138 13.08 1.82 3.33
N ALA A 139 14.19 1.14 3.02
CA ALA A 139 14.42 0.50 1.73
C ALA A 139 14.38 -1.02 1.93
N GLY A 140 13.36 -1.67 1.38
CA GLY A 140 13.22 -3.12 1.35
C GLY A 140 13.82 -3.72 0.09
N VAL A 141 13.63 -5.02 -0.14
CA VAL A 141 14.18 -5.68 -1.35
C VAL A 141 13.53 -5.14 -2.63
N ASN A 142 12.21 -4.94 -2.60
CA ASN A 142 11.39 -4.57 -3.77
C ASN A 142 10.44 -3.41 -3.49
N TYR A 143 10.65 -2.68 -2.40
CA TYR A 143 9.85 -1.51 -2.02
C TYR A 143 10.73 -0.45 -1.36
N SER A 144 10.24 0.78 -1.38
CA SER A 144 10.86 1.92 -0.72
C SER A 144 9.76 2.75 -0.07
N ILE A 145 9.86 3.00 1.23
CA ILE A 145 8.91 3.80 2.04
C ILE A 145 9.64 5.03 2.56
N GLN A 146 9.02 6.20 2.48
CA GLN A 146 9.61 7.42 3.04
C GLN A 146 8.52 8.29 3.65
N GLY A 147 8.92 9.13 4.61
CA GLY A 147 8.07 10.24 5.00
C GLY A 147 8.77 11.34 5.77
N ASN A 148 8.10 12.49 5.82
CA ASN A 148 8.58 13.68 6.51
C ASN A 148 7.44 14.40 7.23
N ILE A 149 7.77 15.01 8.37
CA ILE A 149 6.88 15.70 9.31
C ILE A 149 5.78 14.77 9.85
N LEU A 150 6.20 13.53 10.10
CA LEU A 150 5.33 12.51 10.67
C LEU A 150 5.22 12.67 12.19
N LEU A 151 4.21 12.05 12.79
CA LEU A 151 4.10 11.94 14.25
C LEU A 151 5.28 11.19 14.89
N GLY A 152 5.92 10.31 14.13
CA GLY A 152 7.13 9.59 14.52
C GLY A 152 7.46 8.42 13.60
N GLN A 153 8.58 7.74 13.88
CA GLN A 153 9.05 6.55 13.14
C GLN A 153 8.00 5.46 13.00
N HIS A 154 7.17 5.27 14.04
CA HIS A 154 6.12 4.27 14.08
C HIS A 154 5.12 4.36 12.90
N ILE A 155 5.00 5.53 12.24
CA ILE A 155 4.19 5.68 11.04
C ILE A 155 4.77 4.85 9.90
N ILE A 156 6.04 5.03 9.53
CA ILE A 156 6.63 4.25 8.43
C ILE A 156 6.86 2.78 8.81
N ASP A 157 7.07 2.48 10.11
CA ASP A 157 7.10 1.08 10.59
C ASP A 157 5.75 0.39 10.37
N SER A 158 4.64 1.10 10.59
CA SER A 158 3.29 0.57 10.41
C SER A 158 2.93 0.42 8.94
N ILE A 159 3.39 1.33 8.07
CA ILE A 159 3.30 1.20 6.61
C ILE A 159 4.02 -0.07 6.15
N GLU A 160 5.26 -0.28 6.59
CA GLU A 160 6.04 -1.47 6.25
C GLU A 160 5.35 -2.74 6.75
N ALA A 161 4.90 -2.76 8.01
CA ALA A 161 4.20 -3.91 8.56
C ALA A 161 2.90 -4.24 7.80
N GLY A 162 2.15 -3.22 7.36
CA GLY A 162 0.96 -3.39 6.52
C GLY A 162 1.29 -4.01 5.17
N PHE A 163 2.35 -3.53 4.51
CA PHE A 163 2.81 -4.04 3.23
C PHE A 163 3.31 -5.50 3.32
N LEU A 164 4.14 -5.81 4.31
CA LEU A 164 4.79 -7.12 4.44
C LEU A 164 3.86 -8.25 4.90
N HIS A 165 2.91 -7.95 5.78
CA HIS A 165 2.01 -8.96 6.36
C HIS A 165 0.73 -9.20 5.57
N THR A 166 0.47 -8.38 4.53
CA THR A 166 -0.70 -8.54 3.69
C THR A 166 -0.41 -9.53 2.57
N GLU A 167 -1.25 -10.57 2.46
CA GLU A 167 -1.24 -11.48 1.32
C GLU A 167 -2.08 -10.92 0.17
N GLY A 168 -1.91 -11.46 -1.03
CA GLY A 168 -2.67 -11.05 -2.22
C GLY A 168 -1.87 -10.22 -3.20
N THR A 169 -2.59 -9.39 -3.96
CA THR A 169 -2.04 -8.60 -5.08
C THR A 169 -1.13 -7.47 -4.59
N LEU A 170 -0.32 -6.89 -5.48
CA LEU A 170 0.47 -5.71 -5.13
C LEU A 170 -0.43 -4.53 -4.70
N ALA A 171 -1.60 -4.37 -5.33
CA ALA A 171 -2.58 -3.36 -4.92
C ALA A 171 -3.11 -3.58 -3.50
N ASP A 172 -3.36 -4.84 -3.10
CA ASP A 172 -3.77 -5.18 -1.72
C ASP A 172 -2.73 -4.77 -0.70
N LYS A 173 -1.46 -5.08 -0.99
CA LYS A 173 -0.33 -4.75 -0.12
C LYS A 173 -0.13 -3.24 0.00
N LEU A 174 -0.25 -2.50 -1.10
CA LEU A 174 -0.12 -1.03 -1.09
C LEU A 174 -1.27 -0.35 -0.35
N MET A 175 -2.51 -0.81 -0.55
CA MET A 175 -3.65 -0.30 0.20
C MET A 175 -3.49 -0.60 1.71
N ALA A 176 -3.04 -1.80 2.07
CA ALA A 176 -2.74 -2.14 3.46
C ALA A 176 -1.58 -1.32 4.05
N ALA A 177 -0.58 -0.98 3.24
CA ALA A 177 0.50 -0.09 3.65
C ALA A 177 -0.04 1.29 4.03
N LEU A 178 -0.94 1.88 3.23
CA LEU A 178 -1.60 3.14 3.60
C LEU A 178 -2.47 3.00 4.85
N GLN A 179 -3.21 1.89 5.01
CA GLN A 179 -3.96 1.64 6.24
C GLN A 179 -3.05 1.60 7.49
N GLY A 180 -1.79 1.19 7.35
CA GLY A 180 -0.78 1.26 8.41
C GLY A 180 -0.52 2.70 8.91
N ALA A 181 -0.73 3.71 8.08
CA ALA A 181 -0.63 5.13 8.44
C ALA A 181 -1.99 5.79 8.70
N ASN A 182 -3.10 5.05 8.71
CA ASN A 182 -4.43 5.59 8.92
C ASN A 182 -4.71 5.88 10.41
N VAL A 183 -4.00 6.88 10.93
CA VAL A 183 -4.15 7.40 12.29
C VAL A 183 -4.13 8.93 12.27
N PRO A 184 -4.88 9.60 13.16
CA PRO A 184 -4.84 11.05 13.26
C PRO A 184 -3.42 11.59 13.44
N GLY A 185 -3.03 12.53 12.60
CA GLY A 185 -1.71 13.16 12.65
C GLY A 185 -0.56 12.32 12.13
N ALA A 186 -0.80 11.24 11.37
CA ALA A 186 0.25 10.51 10.67
C ALA A 186 1.17 11.48 9.89
N ASP A 187 0.55 12.40 9.15
CA ASP A 187 1.09 13.71 8.82
C ASP A 187 0.71 14.70 9.95
N SER A 188 1.71 15.22 10.66
CA SER A 188 1.45 15.91 11.93
C SER A 188 0.69 17.25 11.80
N ARG A 189 0.65 17.86 10.60
CA ARG A 189 -0.19 19.04 10.34
C ARG A 189 -1.68 18.74 10.43
N CYS A 190 -2.08 17.51 10.10
CA CYS A 190 -3.49 17.09 10.06
C CYS A 190 -4.02 16.62 11.42
N LEU A 191 -3.17 16.64 12.46
CA LEU A 191 -3.54 16.18 13.81
C LEU A 191 -4.74 16.95 14.38
N SER A 192 -4.82 18.27 14.18
CA SER A 192 -5.93 19.08 14.71
C SER A 192 -7.27 18.80 14.05
N GLU A 193 -7.26 18.31 12.82
CA GLU A 193 -8.46 17.89 12.08
C GLU A 193 -8.89 16.47 12.43
N GLY A 194 -8.01 15.69 13.07
CA GLY A 194 -8.30 14.32 13.48
C GLY A 194 -8.17 13.29 12.37
N VAL A 195 -7.46 13.61 11.30
CA VAL A 195 -7.22 12.75 10.12
C VAL A 195 -5.73 12.50 9.90
N SER A 196 -5.40 11.50 9.08
CA SER A 196 -4.04 11.15 8.72
C SER A 196 -3.41 12.13 7.72
N SER A 197 -4.22 12.71 6.84
CA SER A 197 -3.87 13.46 5.63
C SER A 197 -5.10 14.20 5.08
N LEU A 198 -4.96 14.99 4.01
CA LEU A 198 -6.07 15.62 3.26
C LEU A 198 -6.24 15.06 1.83
N SER A 199 -5.24 14.36 1.32
CA SER A 199 -5.31 13.66 0.04
C SER A 199 -4.52 12.35 0.09
N ALA A 200 -4.94 11.38 -0.72
CA ALA A 200 -4.32 10.07 -0.82
C ALA A 200 -4.49 9.48 -2.23
N PHE A 201 -3.53 8.68 -2.68
CA PHE A 201 -3.59 8.00 -3.99
C PHE A 201 -3.10 6.55 -3.93
N LEU A 202 -3.56 5.75 -4.89
CA LEU A 202 -3.10 4.39 -5.15
C LEU A 202 -3.03 4.16 -6.65
N ARG A 203 -1.84 3.80 -7.13
CA ARG A 203 -1.55 3.61 -8.56
C ARG A 203 -0.83 2.29 -8.79
N LEU A 204 -1.18 1.60 -9.86
CA LEU A 204 -0.57 0.35 -10.29
C LEU A 204 -0.47 0.31 -11.82
N ALA A 205 0.69 -0.08 -12.34
CA ALA A 205 0.90 -0.36 -13.75
C ALA A 205 1.23 -1.84 -13.96
N ASN A 206 0.69 -2.42 -15.05
CA ASN A 206 1.26 -3.61 -15.67
C ASN A 206 2.47 -3.21 -16.55
N PRO A 207 3.33 -4.17 -16.94
CA PRO A 207 4.51 -3.88 -17.75
C PRO A 207 4.25 -3.12 -19.06
N ASP A 208 3.15 -3.44 -19.72
CA ASP A 208 2.82 -2.94 -21.06
C ASP A 208 1.75 -1.84 -21.06
N ASP A 209 1.42 -1.29 -19.89
CA ASP A 209 0.44 -0.19 -19.81
C ASP A 209 0.95 1.07 -20.54
N ASP A 210 0.01 1.84 -21.10
CA ASP A 210 0.30 3.20 -21.54
C ASP A 210 0.60 4.05 -20.28
N PRO A 211 1.71 4.83 -20.24
CA PRO A 211 2.00 5.70 -19.10
C PRO A 211 0.87 6.68 -18.74
N ASP A 212 0.01 7.03 -19.72
CA ASP A 212 -1.15 7.90 -19.51
C ASP A 212 -2.43 7.13 -19.12
N SER A 213 -2.39 5.80 -19.05
CA SER A 213 -3.53 4.93 -18.71
C SER A 213 -3.08 3.69 -17.94
N LEU A 214 -2.82 3.85 -16.65
CA LEU A 214 -2.40 2.76 -15.76
C LEU A 214 -3.54 1.78 -15.43
N TYR A 215 -3.18 0.54 -15.08
CA TYR A 215 -4.10 -0.52 -14.67
C TYR A 215 -5.01 -0.13 -13.49
N LEU A 216 -4.46 0.61 -12.53
CA LEU A 216 -5.17 1.21 -11.41
C LEU A 216 -4.62 2.63 -11.22
N ASP A 217 -5.50 3.63 -11.23
CA ASP A 217 -5.14 5.02 -10.92
C ASP A 217 -6.27 5.65 -10.10
N LEU A 218 -6.15 5.57 -8.78
CA LEU A 218 -7.11 6.14 -7.83
C LEU A 218 -6.50 7.34 -7.14
N ASN A 219 -7.27 8.43 -7.10
CA ASN A 219 -6.87 9.66 -6.44
C ASN A 219 -8.02 10.26 -5.63
N VAL A 220 -7.80 10.42 -4.33
CA VAL A 220 -8.60 11.26 -3.44
C VAL A 220 -7.83 12.57 -3.27
N ALA A 221 -8.12 13.54 -4.13
CA ALA A 221 -7.38 14.81 -4.17
C ALA A 221 -7.72 15.77 -3.02
N GLU A 222 -8.90 15.62 -2.41
CA GLU A 222 -9.38 16.40 -1.26
C GLU A 222 -10.51 15.63 -0.54
N THR A 223 -10.72 15.93 0.73
CA THR A 223 -11.88 15.46 1.51
C THR A 223 -12.53 16.60 2.30
N PRO A 224 -13.82 16.48 2.67
CA PRO A 224 -14.43 17.40 3.62
C PRO A 224 -13.73 17.35 4.99
N PHE A 225 -13.84 18.43 5.77
CA PHE A 225 -13.22 18.52 7.09
C PHE A 225 -13.54 17.31 7.99
N GLY A 226 -12.49 16.64 8.48
CA GLY A 226 -12.59 15.49 9.38
C GLY A 226 -12.94 14.16 8.69
N VAL A 227 -12.99 14.14 7.36
CA VAL A 227 -13.18 12.91 6.58
C VAL A 227 -11.81 12.37 6.17
N GLU A 228 -11.52 11.15 6.59
CA GLU A 228 -10.23 10.48 6.39
C GLU A 228 -10.00 10.06 4.92
N PRO A 229 -9.00 10.62 4.21
CA PRO A 229 -8.74 10.30 2.80
C PRO A 229 -8.37 8.84 2.55
N ILE A 230 -7.65 8.18 3.47
CA ILE A 230 -7.27 6.77 3.30
C ILE A 230 -8.52 5.87 3.37
N THR A 231 -9.54 6.27 4.13
CA THR A 231 -10.83 5.55 4.17
C THR A 231 -11.60 5.76 2.86
N ALA A 232 -11.66 6.99 2.34
CA ALA A 232 -12.27 7.25 1.03
C ALA A 232 -11.54 6.51 -0.12
N LEU A 233 -10.21 6.44 -0.05
CA LEU A 233 -9.40 5.71 -1.03
C LEU A 233 -9.66 4.19 -0.96
N GLN A 234 -9.86 3.63 0.24
CA GLN A 234 -10.27 2.24 0.42
C GLN A 234 -11.62 1.96 -0.23
N GLU A 235 -12.60 2.86 -0.10
CA GLU A 235 -13.92 2.71 -0.73
C GLU A 235 -13.80 2.68 -2.27
N LEU A 236 -12.99 3.57 -2.85
CA LEU A 236 -12.69 3.57 -4.29
C LEU A 236 -11.99 2.28 -4.72
N TYR A 237 -11.06 1.78 -3.91
CA TYR A 237 -10.35 0.53 -4.18
C TYR A 237 -11.30 -0.67 -4.14
N ASP A 238 -12.18 -0.74 -3.15
CA ASP A 238 -13.18 -1.79 -3.02
C ASP A 238 -14.16 -1.78 -4.20
N GLU A 239 -14.58 -0.61 -4.66
CA GLU A 239 -15.40 -0.45 -5.86
C GLU A 239 -14.64 -0.92 -7.12
N TRP A 240 -13.39 -0.49 -7.29
CA TRP A 240 -12.56 -0.93 -8.42
C TRP A 240 -12.39 -2.45 -8.45
N LYS A 241 -12.15 -3.11 -7.30
CA LYS A 241 -12.07 -4.58 -7.22
C LYS A 241 -13.37 -5.25 -7.62
N GLN A 242 -14.52 -4.65 -7.28
CA GLN A 242 -15.83 -5.16 -7.69
C GLN A 242 -16.03 -5.06 -9.20
N LEU A 243 -15.66 -3.93 -9.80
CA LEU A 243 -15.84 -3.67 -11.23
C LEU A 243 -14.90 -4.49 -12.11
N THR A 244 -13.65 -4.70 -11.69
CA THR A 244 -12.64 -5.45 -12.45
C THR A 244 -12.77 -6.97 -12.31
N GLY A 245 -13.63 -7.45 -11.42
CA GLY A 245 -13.77 -8.88 -11.17
C GLY A 245 -12.56 -9.51 -10.46
N LEU A 246 -11.62 -8.69 -9.94
CA LEU A 246 -10.52 -9.07 -9.06
C LEU A 246 -11.03 -9.37 -7.65
N ARG A 247 -11.96 -10.32 -7.60
CA ARG A 247 -12.24 -11.07 -6.39
C ARG A 247 -11.02 -11.98 -6.15
N GLU A 248 -10.39 -11.90 -4.99
CA GLU A 248 -10.31 -13.16 -4.25
C GLU A 248 -11.77 -13.62 -4.19
N LYS A 249 -12.12 -14.71 -4.84
CA LYS A 249 -13.50 -15.20 -4.73
C LYS A 249 -13.69 -15.50 -3.23
N GLN A 250 -14.25 -14.56 -2.47
CA GLN A 250 -15.10 -14.90 -1.36
C GLN A 250 -16.30 -15.59 -1.99
N GLN A 251 -16.09 -16.87 -2.24
CA GLN A 251 -17.12 -17.75 -2.72
C GLN A 251 -18.18 -17.76 -1.62
N PRO A 252 -19.46 -17.83 -1.99
CA PRO A 252 -20.52 -17.89 -1.00
C PRO A 252 -20.17 -18.97 0.03
N VAL A 253 -20.31 -18.64 1.31
CA VAL A 253 -20.16 -19.59 2.42
C VAL A 253 -21.12 -20.74 2.13
N ARG A 254 -20.59 -21.87 1.63
CA ARG A 254 -21.40 -23.04 1.29
C ARG A 254 -21.56 -23.90 2.52
N TRP A 255 -20.47 -24.16 3.23
CA TRP A 255 -20.48 -25.01 4.40
C TRP A 255 -20.48 -24.20 5.69
N GLN A 256 -21.28 -24.63 6.67
CA GLN A 256 -21.34 -24.01 7.99
C GLN A 256 -21.27 -25.08 9.08
N LEU A 257 -20.49 -24.80 10.13
CA LEU A 257 -20.50 -25.56 11.38
C LEU A 257 -21.82 -25.33 12.10
N THR A 258 -22.50 -26.42 12.49
CA THR A 258 -23.76 -26.30 13.26
C THR A 258 -23.52 -25.97 14.72
N GLN A 259 -22.34 -26.29 15.25
CA GLN A 259 -21.98 -26.10 16.64
C GLN A 259 -20.49 -25.79 16.75
N ASN A 260 -20.17 -24.75 17.52
CA ASN A 260 -18.80 -24.37 17.84
C ASN A 260 -18.81 -23.70 19.24
N PRO A 261 -18.12 -24.23 20.26
CA PRO A 261 -17.22 -25.38 20.23
C PRO A 261 -17.93 -26.71 19.96
N ALA A 262 -17.30 -27.60 19.19
CA ALA A 262 -17.79 -28.96 18.99
C ALA A 262 -17.39 -29.84 20.18
N GLU A 263 -18.29 -30.76 20.56
CA GLU A 263 -18.08 -31.66 21.71
C GLU A 263 -17.70 -33.07 21.23
N ALA A 264 -18.68 -33.95 21.01
CA ALA A 264 -18.41 -35.33 20.58
C ALA A 264 -18.38 -35.48 19.04
N ASN A 265 -19.21 -34.71 18.35
CA ASN A 265 -19.37 -34.76 16.90
C ASN A 265 -19.36 -33.34 16.31
N CYS A 266 -18.65 -33.16 15.21
CA CYS A 266 -18.73 -31.99 14.37
C CYS A 266 -19.74 -32.25 13.24
N ARG A 267 -20.64 -31.30 12.99
CA ARG A 267 -21.58 -31.36 11.87
C ARG A 267 -21.45 -30.11 11.00
N LEU A 268 -21.35 -30.34 9.69
CA LEU A 268 -21.29 -29.35 8.64
C LEU A 268 -22.60 -29.40 7.84
N ILE A 269 -23.14 -28.23 7.50
CA ILE A 269 -24.31 -28.10 6.62
C ILE A 269 -23.91 -27.34 5.36
N ASN A 270 -24.24 -27.90 4.20
CA ASN A 270 -24.15 -27.22 2.92
C ASN A 270 -25.42 -26.38 2.69
N LYS A 271 -25.25 -25.07 2.53
CA LYS A 271 -26.32 -24.08 2.34
C LYS A 271 -26.81 -24.01 0.89
N LEU A 272 -26.07 -24.58 -0.06
CA LEU A 272 -26.49 -24.65 -1.46
C LEU A 272 -26.89 -26.09 -1.80
N PRO A 273 -28.08 -26.32 -2.40
CA PRO A 273 -28.48 -27.64 -2.85
C PRO A 273 -27.60 -28.05 -4.04
N THR A 274 -26.61 -28.90 -3.80
CA THR A 274 -25.72 -29.45 -4.83
C THR A 274 -25.38 -30.91 -4.53
N ASN A 275 -25.24 -31.71 -5.59
CA ASN A 275 -24.72 -33.09 -5.54
C ASN A 275 -23.19 -33.14 -5.75
N GLU A 276 -22.54 -31.98 -5.73
CA GLU A 276 -21.10 -31.85 -5.89
C GLU A 276 -20.32 -32.47 -4.72
N ALA A 277 -19.18 -33.07 -5.05
CA ALA A 277 -18.23 -33.63 -4.08
C ALA A 277 -17.14 -32.61 -3.75
N PHE A 278 -16.85 -32.47 -2.45
CA PHE A 278 -15.79 -31.61 -1.92
C PHE A 278 -14.73 -32.47 -1.22
N SER A 279 -13.46 -32.16 -1.45
CA SER A 279 -12.35 -32.62 -0.61
C SER A 279 -12.38 -31.86 0.71
N LEU A 280 -12.51 -32.59 1.83
CA LEU A 280 -12.48 -32.06 3.17
C LEU A 280 -11.19 -32.48 3.86
N VAL A 281 -10.44 -31.50 4.38
CA VAL A 281 -9.27 -31.74 5.22
C VAL A 281 -9.41 -30.98 6.53
N VAL A 282 -9.14 -31.65 7.65
CA VAL A 282 -9.09 -31.00 8.96
C VAL A 282 -7.66 -30.95 9.46
N TYR A 283 -7.21 -29.76 9.84
CA TYR A 283 -5.89 -29.49 10.37
C TYR A 283 -5.96 -29.08 11.84
N GLN A 284 -4.97 -29.49 12.63
CA GLN A 284 -4.66 -28.86 13.92
C GLN A 284 -4.08 -27.46 13.70
N ALA A 285 -4.08 -26.62 14.75
CA ALA A 285 -3.43 -25.31 14.74
C ALA A 285 -1.92 -25.37 14.38
N THR A 286 -1.27 -26.52 14.57
CA THR A 286 0.13 -26.77 14.17
C THR A 286 0.31 -27.03 12.68
N GLY A 287 -0.77 -27.14 11.90
CA GLY A 287 -0.75 -27.48 10.47
C GLY A 287 -0.80 -28.98 10.17
N GLN A 288 -0.82 -29.86 11.18
CA GLN A 288 -0.94 -31.30 10.96
C GLN A 288 -2.37 -31.68 10.52
N ALA A 289 -2.50 -32.38 9.39
CA ALA A 289 -3.77 -32.92 8.94
C ALA A 289 -4.20 -34.15 9.78
N VAL A 290 -5.38 -34.09 10.40
CA VAL A 290 -5.95 -35.14 11.26
C VAL A 290 -7.11 -35.90 10.61
N LEU A 291 -7.73 -35.32 9.58
CA LEU A 291 -8.76 -35.99 8.78
C LEU A 291 -8.64 -35.55 7.33
N ARG A 292 -8.73 -36.51 6.40
CA ARG A 292 -8.86 -36.28 4.95
C ARG A 292 -9.98 -37.17 4.44
N THR A 293 -10.98 -36.57 3.81
CA THR A 293 -12.12 -37.32 3.27
C THR A 293 -12.78 -36.55 2.13
N THR A 294 -13.76 -37.14 1.48
CA THR A 294 -14.61 -36.50 0.49
C THR A 294 -16.04 -36.41 1.05
N VAL A 295 -16.68 -35.26 0.88
CA VAL A 295 -18.04 -35.00 1.35
C VAL A 295 -18.93 -34.57 0.18
N SER A 296 -20.16 -35.07 0.17
CA SER A 296 -21.17 -34.70 -0.84
C SER A 296 -22.55 -34.61 -0.17
N GLY A 297 -23.43 -33.79 -0.73
CA GLY A 297 -24.80 -33.62 -0.23
C GLY A 297 -24.98 -32.48 0.78
N GLN A 298 -26.10 -32.50 1.51
CA GLN A 298 -26.60 -31.34 2.27
C GLN A 298 -26.00 -31.21 3.68
N SER A 299 -25.46 -32.28 4.26
CA SER A 299 -24.76 -32.23 5.54
C SER A 299 -23.79 -33.38 5.70
N PHE A 300 -22.74 -33.17 6.49
CA PHE A 300 -21.73 -34.17 6.82
C PHE A 300 -21.38 -34.09 8.31
N SER A 301 -21.14 -35.24 8.94
CA SER A 301 -20.76 -35.29 10.36
C SER A 301 -19.56 -36.22 10.56
N PHE A 302 -18.68 -35.87 11.50
CA PHE A 302 -17.55 -36.70 11.90
C PHE A 302 -17.28 -36.61 13.41
N ALA A 303 -16.78 -37.70 13.98
CA ALA A 303 -16.49 -37.80 15.41
C ALA A 303 -15.17 -37.11 15.77
N VAL A 304 -15.21 -36.28 16.80
CA VAL A 304 -14.07 -35.48 17.29
C VAL A 304 -13.73 -35.78 18.76
N ALA A 305 -14.49 -36.66 19.42
CA ALA A 305 -14.35 -36.97 20.84
C ALA A 305 -12.96 -37.50 21.26
N HIS A 306 -12.17 -38.02 20.32
CA HIS A 306 -10.81 -38.54 20.57
C HIS A 306 -9.71 -37.52 20.24
N TRP A 307 -10.07 -36.31 19.81
CA TRP A 307 -9.11 -35.27 19.45
C TRP A 307 -8.79 -34.39 20.67
N PRO A 308 -7.54 -33.91 20.82
CA PRO A 308 -7.19 -32.96 21.87
C PRO A 308 -8.00 -31.66 21.76
N ALA A 309 -8.30 -31.03 22.90
CA ALA A 309 -8.88 -29.70 22.94
C ALA A 309 -7.99 -28.67 22.21
N GLY A 310 -8.60 -27.71 21.52
CA GLY A 310 -7.88 -26.70 20.74
C GLY A 310 -8.59 -26.22 19.49
N LEU A 311 -7.88 -25.40 18.70
CA LEU A 311 -8.35 -24.88 17.42
C LEU A 311 -8.02 -25.84 16.28
N TYR A 312 -9.01 -26.09 15.43
CA TYR A 312 -8.91 -26.86 14.21
C TYR A 312 -9.40 -26.03 13.01
N LEU A 313 -8.73 -26.20 11.87
CA LEU A 313 -9.13 -25.61 10.59
C LEU A 313 -9.70 -26.68 9.68
N ILE A 314 -10.91 -26.49 9.18
CA ILE A 314 -11.56 -27.38 8.23
C ILE A 314 -11.53 -26.70 6.87
N THR A 315 -10.78 -27.26 5.92
CA THR A 315 -10.71 -26.79 4.55
C THR A 315 -11.57 -27.67 3.65
N LEU A 316 -12.47 -27.06 2.88
CA LEU A 316 -13.28 -27.72 1.86
C LEU A 316 -12.92 -27.16 0.49
N SER A 317 -12.67 -28.04 -0.49
CA SER A 317 -12.36 -27.64 -1.86
C SER A 317 -13.02 -28.55 -2.91
N ASN A 318 -13.25 -28.06 -4.13
CA ASN A 318 -13.78 -28.86 -5.24
C ASN A 318 -12.92 -28.69 -6.51
N ALA A 319 -13.27 -29.41 -7.58
CA ALA A 319 -12.57 -29.34 -8.87
C ALA A 319 -12.77 -28.01 -9.61
N ASP A 320 -13.85 -27.28 -9.33
CA ASP A 320 -14.19 -25.99 -9.96
C ASP A 320 -13.45 -24.79 -9.31
N GLY A 321 -12.44 -25.07 -8.47
CA GLY A 321 -11.65 -24.06 -7.78
C GLY A 321 -12.36 -23.45 -6.56
N TYR A 322 -13.39 -24.11 -6.02
CA TYR A 322 -13.97 -23.73 -4.74
C TYR A 322 -13.00 -24.02 -3.61
N CYS A 323 -12.82 -23.09 -2.68
CA CYS A 323 -12.09 -23.31 -1.43
C CYS A 323 -12.73 -22.51 -0.28
N GLN A 324 -13.00 -23.16 0.84
CA GLN A 324 -13.54 -22.54 2.04
C GLN A 324 -12.85 -23.11 3.27
N THR A 325 -12.46 -22.23 4.20
CA THR A 325 -11.90 -22.63 5.49
C THR A 325 -12.84 -22.24 6.63
N LEU A 326 -13.12 -23.19 7.53
CA LEU A 326 -13.93 -23.02 8.73
C LEU A 326 -13.06 -23.22 9.99
N LYS A 327 -13.34 -22.47 11.05
CA LYS A 327 -12.68 -22.62 12.35
C LYS A 327 -13.56 -23.41 13.31
N MET A 328 -13.05 -24.53 13.83
CA MET A 328 -13.72 -25.37 14.82
C MET A 328 -12.91 -25.36 16.12
N MET A 329 -13.53 -25.01 17.24
CA MET A 329 -12.95 -25.15 18.58
C MET A 329 -13.42 -26.46 19.20
N LEU A 330 -12.51 -27.21 19.82
CA LEU A 330 -12.83 -28.34 20.70
C LEU A 330 -12.53 -27.95 22.15
N LYS A 331 -13.46 -28.27 23.05
CA LYS A 331 -13.32 -28.08 24.50
C LYS A 331 -12.69 -29.30 25.16
#